data_AF-A0A7J7FPI1-F1
#
_entry.id   AF-A0A7J7FPI1-F1
#
_cell.length_a   1.000
_cell.length_b   1.000
_cell.length_c   1.000
_cell.angle_alpha   90.00
_cell.angle_beta   90.00
_cell.angle_gamma   90.00
#
_symmetry.space_group_name_H-M   'P 1'
#
loop_
_entity.id
_entity.type
_entity.pdbx_description
1 polymer ?
#
loop_
_entity_poly.entity_id
_entity_poly.type
_entity_poly.pdbx_seq_one_letter_code
_entity_poly.pdbx_strand_id
1 'polypeptide(L)'
;MLNALILSGKLCPRFAWLELMSHKSFMPKLLIVNPPKGWPHVQRLLVDLFKFMEPYLRNAELGETIHFLYKGTLRVLLVLLLDFPEFLRDYHFSFCDVIPSSCIQMRNVILSSFPHNMRLPDPSTPNLKIDLLAEINQSPRIFSEVDAALKAKQMKSDVDEYLKSA
;
A
#
# COMPACT_ATOMS: atom_id res chain seq x y z
N MET A 1 -12.42 12.31 9.92
CA MET A 1 -11.32 13.28 9.74
C MET A 1 -11.09 13.61 8.24
N LEU A 2 -12.15 13.73 7.44
CA LEU A 2 -12.09 13.73 5.95
C LEU A 2 -12.06 15.13 5.28
N ASN A 3 -11.88 16.23 6.02
CA ASN A 3 -12.00 17.58 5.47
C ASN A 3 -10.71 18.15 4.86
N ALA A 4 -9.59 17.40 4.82
CA ALA A 4 -8.27 17.95 4.46
C ALA A 4 -7.77 17.66 3.04
N LEU A 5 -8.52 16.94 2.20
CA LEU A 5 -8.07 16.51 0.86
C LEU A 5 -8.47 17.44 -0.29
N ILE A 6 -8.91 18.67 0.00
CA ILE A 6 -9.08 19.67 -1.07
C ILE A 6 -7.69 20.23 -1.39
N LEU A 7 -7.06 19.67 -2.42
CA LEU A 7 -5.86 20.24 -3.03
C LEU A 7 -6.27 21.57 -3.69
N SER A 8 -6.03 22.68 -2.99
CA SER A 8 -6.31 24.00 -3.54
C SER A 8 -5.36 24.31 -4.70
N GLY A 9 -5.93 24.42 -5.91
CA GLY A 9 -5.40 25.28 -6.97
C GLY A 9 -4.37 24.64 -7.92
N LYS A 10 -4.90 23.99 -8.97
CA LYS A 10 -4.50 24.08 -10.40
C LYS A 10 -5.03 22.82 -11.10
N LEU A 11 -6.06 22.98 -11.94
CA LEU A 11 -6.62 21.90 -12.76
C LEU A 11 -5.58 21.42 -13.79
N CYS A 12 -4.72 20.48 -13.38
CA CYS A 12 -4.15 19.51 -14.32
C CYS A 12 -5.11 18.30 -14.31
N PRO A 13 -5.45 17.70 -15.46
CA PRO A 13 -6.28 16.48 -15.49
C PRO A 13 -5.76 15.38 -14.55
N ARG A 14 -4.44 15.34 -14.34
CA ARG A 14 -3.73 14.43 -13.41
C ARG A 14 -4.11 14.66 -11.95
N PHE A 15 -4.37 15.90 -11.54
CA PHE A 15 -4.79 16.25 -10.17
C PHE A 15 -6.28 16.04 -9.95
N ALA A 16 -7.11 16.36 -10.96
CA ALA A 16 -8.55 16.10 -10.90
C ALA A 16 -8.86 14.61 -10.69
N TRP A 17 -8.04 13.72 -11.26
CA TRP A 17 -8.17 12.29 -11.07
C TRP A 17 -7.83 11.85 -9.63
N LEU A 18 -6.74 12.37 -9.05
CA LEU A 18 -6.38 12.11 -7.65
C LEU A 18 -7.44 12.66 -6.68
N GLU A 19 -7.98 13.85 -6.95
CA GLU A 19 -9.05 14.45 -6.17
C GLU A 19 -10.34 13.61 -6.23
N LEU A 20 -10.73 13.15 -7.42
CA LEU A 20 -11.91 12.32 -7.60
C LEU A 20 -11.79 10.99 -6.84
N MET A 21 -10.66 10.28 -7.02
CA MET A 21 -10.48 8.97 -6.41
C MET A 21 -10.37 9.04 -4.89
N SER A 22 -9.86 10.15 -4.35
CA SER A 22 -9.72 10.37 -2.91
C SER A 22 -10.89 11.15 -2.29
N HIS A 23 -11.91 11.48 -3.09
CA HIS A 23 -13.02 12.29 -2.66
C HIS A 23 -13.80 11.61 -1.52
N LYS A 24 -14.18 12.39 -0.50
CA LYS A 24 -14.85 11.91 0.72
C LYS A 24 -16.17 11.18 0.47
N SER A 25 -16.84 11.48 -0.63
CA SER A 25 -18.10 10.83 -1.01
C SER A 25 -17.88 9.60 -1.91
N PHE A 26 -16.64 9.31 -2.32
CA PHE A 26 -16.29 8.24 -3.24
C PHE A 26 -15.47 7.14 -2.53
N MET A 27 -14.26 7.45 -2.06
CA MET A 27 -13.33 6.45 -1.50
C MET A 27 -13.93 5.69 -0.31
N PRO A 28 -14.52 6.35 0.71
CA PRO A 28 -15.10 5.62 1.85
C PRO A 28 -16.27 4.73 1.44
N LYS A 29 -17.07 5.11 0.43
CA LYS A 29 -18.19 4.26 -0.01
C LYS A 29 -17.70 2.95 -0.61
N LEU A 30 -16.63 3.00 -1.41
CA LEU A 30 -16.02 1.79 -1.97
C LEU A 30 -15.35 0.92 -0.89
N LEU A 31 -14.77 1.54 0.13
CA LEU A 31 -14.07 0.82 1.19
C LEU A 31 -15.01 0.25 2.27
N ILE A 32 -16.15 0.91 2.55
CA ILE A 32 -17.08 0.56 3.64
C ILE A 32 -18.28 -0.26 3.16
N VAL A 33 -18.92 0.11 2.03
CA VAL A 33 -20.24 -0.44 1.67
C VAL A 33 -20.15 -1.89 1.18
N ASN A 34 -18.97 -2.33 0.70
CA ASN A 34 -18.78 -3.72 0.26
C ASN A 34 -17.30 -4.15 0.32
N PRO A 35 -16.73 -4.38 1.51
CA PRO A 35 -15.28 -4.54 1.69
C PRO A 35 -14.61 -5.57 0.76
N PRO A 36 -15.15 -6.79 0.51
CA PRO A 36 -14.47 -7.71 -0.41
C PRO A 36 -14.62 -7.33 -1.89
N LYS A 37 -15.62 -6.52 -2.27
CA LYS A 37 -15.91 -6.20 -3.68
C LYS A 37 -15.38 -4.83 -4.13
N GLY A 38 -15.37 -3.84 -3.24
CA GLY A 38 -14.93 -2.49 -3.56
C GLY A 38 -13.41 -2.31 -3.51
N TRP A 39 -12.73 -3.04 -2.62
CA TRP A 39 -11.29 -2.91 -2.41
C TRP A 39 -10.45 -3.17 -3.67
N PRO A 40 -10.71 -4.21 -4.49
CA PRO A 40 -9.96 -4.42 -5.74
C PRO A 40 -10.00 -3.23 -6.69
N HIS A 41 -11.11 -2.47 -6.70
CA HIS A 41 -11.24 -1.29 -7.56
C HIS A 41 -10.36 -0.13 -7.07
N VAL A 42 -10.38 0.13 -5.76
CA VAL A 42 -9.52 1.16 -5.14
C VAL A 42 -8.05 0.78 -5.28
N GLN A 43 -7.71 -0.50 -5.05
CA GLN A 43 -6.36 -1.00 -5.23
C GLN A 43 -5.87 -0.80 -6.67
N ARG A 44 -6.68 -1.12 -7.68
CA ARG A 44 -6.31 -0.93 -9.08
C ARG A 44 -6.02 0.54 -9.39
N LEU A 45 -6.87 1.46 -8.93
CA LEU A 45 -6.63 2.90 -9.10
C LEU A 45 -5.31 3.31 -8.44
N LEU A 46 -5.05 2.92 -7.19
CA LEU A 46 -3.78 3.26 -6.52
C LEU A 46 -2.55 2.66 -7.25
N VAL A 47 -2.65 1.43 -7.75
CA VAL A 47 -1.58 0.82 -8.55
C VAL A 47 -1.34 1.60 -9.84
N ASP A 48 -2.39 1.99 -10.55
CA ASP A 48 -2.27 2.78 -11.78
C ASP A 48 -1.61 4.15 -11.49
N LEU A 49 -1.94 4.78 -10.36
CA LEU A 49 -1.25 5.99 -9.88
C LEU A 49 0.23 5.74 -9.62
N PHE A 50 0.58 4.68 -8.89
CA PHE A 50 1.97 4.38 -8.57
C PHE A 50 2.77 4.03 -9.82
N LYS A 51 2.21 3.27 -10.77
CA LYS A 51 2.84 2.97 -12.07
C LYS A 51 3.09 4.24 -12.88
N PHE A 52 2.15 5.18 -12.87
CA PHE A 52 2.33 6.47 -13.53
C PHE A 52 3.47 7.27 -12.90
N MET A 53 3.59 7.25 -11.57
CA MET A 53 4.62 8.01 -10.85
C MET A 53 6.01 7.36 -10.87
N GLU A 54 6.06 6.02 -10.97
CA GLU A 54 7.27 5.18 -10.90
C GLU A 54 8.49 5.74 -11.65
N PRO A 55 8.42 6.10 -12.95
CA PRO A 55 9.60 6.55 -13.70
C PRO A 55 10.18 7.86 -13.15
N TYR A 56 9.33 8.73 -12.61
CA TYR A 56 9.76 10.00 -12.01
C TYR A 56 10.32 9.82 -10.59
N LEU A 57 9.81 8.81 -9.87
CA LEU A 57 10.18 8.50 -8.49
C LEU A 57 11.51 7.74 -8.41
N ARG A 58 11.81 6.88 -9.39
CA ARG A 58 13.03 6.05 -9.41
C ARG A 58 14.31 6.89 -9.31
N ASN A 59 14.38 7.97 -10.07
CA ASN A 59 15.58 8.83 -10.15
C ASN A 59 15.52 10.04 -9.21
N ALA A 60 14.44 10.20 -8.42
CA ALA A 60 14.18 11.35 -7.57
C ALA A 60 14.18 12.71 -8.32
N GLU A 61 13.94 12.70 -9.63
CA GLU A 61 13.85 13.90 -10.47
C GLU A 61 12.41 14.45 -10.45
N LEU A 62 12.05 15.10 -9.33
CA LEU A 62 10.71 15.60 -9.11
C LEU A 62 10.59 17.05 -9.56
N GLY A 63 10.21 17.26 -10.82
CA GLY A 63 9.69 18.56 -11.25
C GLY A 63 8.51 19.00 -10.37
N GLU A 64 8.25 20.31 -10.30
CA GLU A 64 7.26 20.91 -9.38
C GLU A 64 5.90 20.19 -9.39
N THR A 65 5.39 19.86 -10.58
CA THR A 65 4.13 19.12 -10.76
C THR A 65 4.17 17.72 -10.13
N ILE A 66 5.24 16.96 -10.35
CA ILE A 66 5.37 15.60 -9.79
C ILE A 66 5.55 15.66 -8.28
N HIS A 67 6.30 16.65 -7.78
CA HIS A 67 6.45 16.86 -6.34
C HIS A 67 5.11 17.17 -5.65
N PHE A 68 4.25 17.98 -6.28
CA PHE A 68 2.89 18.22 -5.78
C PHE A 68 2.04 16.94 -5.81
N LEU A 69 2.13 16.14 -6.88
CA LEU A 69 1.44 14.85 -6.98
C LEU A 69 1.89 13.87 -5.90
N TYR A 70 3.20 13.82 -5.62
CA TYR A 70 3.77 13.02 -4.54
C TYR A 70 3.20 13.40 -3.19
N LYS A 71 3.16 14.70 -2.87
CA LYS A 71 2.57 15.18 -1.62
C LYS A 71 1.08 14.82 -1.51
N GLY A 72 0.32 14.96 -2.59
CA GLY A 72 -1.08 14.54 -2.64
C GLY A 72 -1.24 13.03 -2.39
N THR A 73 -0.44 12.22 -3.06
CA THR A 73 -0.43 10.76 -2.93
C THR A 73 -0.10 10.32 -1.50
N LEU A 74 0.89 10.96 -0.87
CA LEU A 74 1.25 10.70 0.52
C LEU A 74 0.10 11.04 1.49
N ARG A 75 -0.63 12.13 1.25
CA ARG A 75 -1.83 12.47 2.04
C ARG A 75 -2.93 11.42 1.91
N VAL A 76 -3.16 10.91 0.70
CA VAL A 76 -4.12 9.81 0.48
C VAL A 76 -3.69 8.56 1.23
N LEU A 77 -2.41 8.18 1.15
CA LEU A 77 -1.86 7.04 1.90
C LEU A 77 -2.01 7.21 3.42
N LEU A 78 -1.79 8.41 3.96
CA LEU A 78 -1.96 8.69 5.38
C LEU A 78 -3.42 8.59 5.83
N VAL A 79 -4.38 9.05 5.01
CA VAL A 79 -5.81 8.87 5.30
C VAL A 79 -6.18 7.39 5.25
N LEU A 80 -5.67 6.64 4.27
CA LEU A 80 -5.87 5.19 4.22
C LEU A 80 -5.27 4.47 5.43
N LEU A 81 -4.08 4.87 5.89
CA LEU A 81 -3.46 4.29 7.09
C LEU A 81 -4.31 4.56 8.35
N LEU A 82 -4.87 5.77 8.46
CA LEU A 82 -5.65 6.16 9.63
C LEU A 82 -7.04 5.54 9.65
N ASP A 83 -7.75 5.56 8.52
CA ASP A 83 -9.16 5.18 8.45
C ASP A 83 -9.38 3.73 7.96
N PHE A 84 -8.42 3.16 7.20
CA PHE A 84 -8.54 1.84 6.54
C PHE A 84 -7.22 1.03 6.52
N PRO A 85 -6.52 0.85 7.67
CA PRO A 85 -5.22 0.17 7.71
C PRO A 85 -5.28 -1.28 7.21
N GLU A 86 -6.38 -1.99 7.39
CA GLU A 86 -6.53 -3.38 6.89
C GLU A 86 -6.43 -3.45 5.36
N PHE A 87 -6.91 -2.44 4.64
CA PHE A 87 -6.82 -2.37 3.19
C PHE A 87 -5.36 -2.21 2.73
N LEU A 88 -4.60 -1.31 3.37
CA LEU A 88 -3.17 -1.16 3.08
C LEU A 88 -2.40 -2.44 3.42
N ARG A 89 -2.72 -3.07 4.55
CA ARG A 89 -2.11 -4.32 4.99
C ARG A 89 -2.40 -5.45 4.03
N ASP A 90 -3.64 -5.63 3.59
CA ASP A 90 -4.02 -6.76 2.74
C ASP A 90 -3.43 -6.66 1.30
N TYR A 91 -3.19 -5.43 0.81
CA TYR A 91 -2.61 -5.16 -0.52
C TYR A 91 -1.15 -4.67 -0.50
N HIS A 92 -0.45 -4.74 0.65
CA HIS A 92 0.90 -4.20 0.79
C HIS A 92 1.88 -4.73 -0.28
N PHE A 93 1.83 -6.03 -0.61
CA PHE A 93 2.64 -6.63 -1.67
C PHE A 93 2.41 -5.94 -3.01
N SER A 94 1.14 -5.84 -3.45
CA SER A 94 0.80 -5.20 -4.73
C SER A 94 1.25 -3.74 -4.80
N PHE A 95 1.23 -3.00 -3.69
CA PHE A 95 1.68 -1.61 -3.68
C PHE A 95 3.21 -1.51 -3.68
N CYS A 96 3.88 -2.28 -2.83
CA CYS A 96 5.34 -2.28 -2.72
C CYS A 96 6.05 -2.85 -3.96
N ASP A 97 5.38 -3.70 -4.75
CA ASP A 97 5.89 -4.20 -6.03
C ASP A 97 6.03 -3.07 -7.08
N VAL A 98 5.19 -2.04 -6.99
CA VAL A 98 5.18 -0.92 -7.94
C VAL A 98 5.94 0.31 -7.44
N ILE A 99 5.84 0.62 -6.15
CA ILE A 99 6.50 1.79 -5.56
C ILE A 99 8.02 1.56 -5.51
N PRO A 100 8.88 2.41 -6.11
CA PRO A 100 10.33 2.23 -6.07
C PRO A 100 10.90 2.11 -4.65
N SER A 101 12.01 1.40 -4.48
CA SER A 101 12.71 1.28 -3.19
C SER A 101 13.25 2.62 -2.67
N SER A 102 13.52 3.57 -3.56
CA SER A 102 13.90 4.95 -3.19
C SER A 102 12.79 5.71 -2.46
N CYS A 103 11.51 5.31 -2.63
CA CYS A 103 10.35 5.95 -2.02
C CYS A 103 10.09 5.42 -0.60
N ILE A 104 11.09 5.58 0.27
CA ILE A 104 11.09 5.08 1.65
C ILE A 104 9.85 5.51 2.42
N GLN A 105 9.49 6.81 2.36
CA GLN A 105 8.34 7.32 3.11
C GLN A 105 7.01 6.68 2.69
N MET A 106 6.77 6.50 1.38
CA MET A 106 5.54 5.87 0.89
C MET A 106 5.47 4.40 1.30
N ARG A 107 6.59 3.67 1.15
CA ARG A 107 6.69 2.27 1.57
C ARG A 107 6.48 2.13 3.07
N ASN A 108 7.07 3.00 3.89
CA ASN A 108 6.90 2.96 5.34
C ASN A 108 5.45 3.20 5.77
N VAL A 109 4.73 4.14 5.14
CA VAL A 109 3.30 4.35 5.45
C VAL A 109 2.49 3.08 5.20
N ILE A 110 2.73 2.38 4.09
CA ILE A 110 2.04 1.13 3.76
C ILE A 110 2.44 0.01 4.73
N LEU A 111 3.74 -0.18 4.96
CA LEU A 111 4.27 -1.26 5.80
C LEU A 111 4.05 -1.03 7.32
N SER A 112 3.70 0.19 7.73
CA SER A 112 3.29 0.50 9.11
C SER A 112 1.83 0.15 9.39
N SER A 113 1.08 -0.34 8.39
CA SER A 113 -0.31 -0.75 8.60
C SER A 113 -0.38 -2.11 9.30
N PHE A 114 -1.16 -2.19 10.38
CA PHE A 114 -1.42 -3.41 11.14
C PHE A 114 -2.89 -3.46 11.58
N PRO A 115 -3.43 -4.65 11.91
CA PRO A 115 -4.83 -4.79 12.32
C PRO A 115 -5.17 -3.98 13.59
N HIS A 116 -6.34 -3.34 13.65
CA HIS A 116 -6.74 -2.55 14.82
C HIS A 116 -6.82 -3.34 16.14
N ASN A 117 -7.09 -4.64 16.06
CA ASN A 117 -7.15 -5.52 17.23
C ASN A 117 -5.76 -6.00 17.71
N MET A 118 -4.69 -5.65 16.99
CA MET A 118 -3.32 -5.98 17.35
C MET A 118 -2.74 -4.87 18.22
N ARG A 119 -2.11 -5.24 19.34
CA ARG A 119 -1.33 -4.32 20.17
C ARG A 119 0.14 -4.67 20.01
N LEU A 120 0.89 -3.77 19.37
CA LEU A 120 2.33 -3.96 19.23
C LEU A 120 3.02 -3.68 20.58
N PRO A 121 3.91 -4.58 21.05
CA PRO A 121 4.75 -4.28 22.19
C PRO A 121 5.70 -3.12 21.84
N ASP A 122 6.07 -2.32 22.84
CA ASP A 122 7.06 -1.26 22.66
C ASP A 122 8.42 -1.89 22.31
N PRO A 123 9.02 -1.58 21.13
CA PRO A 123 10.31 -2.13 20.71
C PRO A 123 11.46 -1.82 21.68
N SER A 124 11.33 -0.75 22.47
CA SER A 124 12.33 -0.33 23.45
C SER A 124 12.20 -1.01 24.81
N THR A 125 11.19 -1.88 24.99
CA THR A 125 11.01 -2.64 26.24
C THR A 125 12.22 -3.54 26.49
N PRO A 126 12.95 -3.37 27.62
CA PRO A 126 14.08 -4.23 27.94
C PRO A 126 13.66 -5.68 28.09
N ASN A 127 14.44 -6.61 27.52
CA ASN A 127 14.19 -8.05 27.58
C ASN A 127 12.83 -8.50 27.00
N LEU A 128 12.29 -7.77 26.00
CA LEU A 128 11.11 -8.20 25.26
C LEU A 128 11.35 -9.57 24.61
N LYS A 129 10.54 -10.56 24.98
CA LYS A 129 10.61 -11.92 24.44
C LYS A 129 9.68 -12.07 23.24
N ILE A 130 10.20 -11.75 22.05
CA ILE A 130 9.45 -11.79 20.79
C ILE A 130 8.89 -13.20 20.50
N ASP A 131 9.65 -14.25 20.82
CA ASP A 131 9.26 -15.65 20.59
C ASP A 131 8.03 -16.10 21.40
N LEU A 132 7.65 -15.35 22.44
CA LEU A 132 6.48 -15.64 23.26
C LEU A 132 5.21 -14.94 22.76
N LEU A 133 5.31 -14.07 21.76
CA LEU A 133 4.15 -13.38 21.19
C LEU A 133 3.29 -14.39 20.42
N ALA A 134 1.99 -14.44 20.71
CA ALA A 134 1.07 -15.38 20.07
C ALA A 134 0.97 -15.13 18.55
N GLU A 135 1.23 -13.90 18.13
CA GLU A 135 1.18 -13.43 16.75
C GLU A 135 2.31 -14.00 15.88
N ILE A 136 3.44 -14.44 16.46
CA ILE A 136 4.58 -14.96 15.68
C ILE A 136 4.23 -16.22 14.86
N ASN A 137 3.26 -16.99 15.35
CA ASN A 137 2.80 -18.22 14.71
C ASN A 137 1.62 -17.99 13.75
N GLN A 138 1.24 -16.73 13.51
CA GLN A 138 0.11 -16.37 12.65
C GLN A 138 0.62 -15.83 11.32
N SER A 139 0.35 -16.55 10.24
CA SER A 139 0.70 -16.07 8.89
C SER A 139 -0.09 -14.82 8.53
N PRO A 140 0.55 -13.78 7.96
CA PRO A 140 -0.15 -12.61 7.49
C PRO A 140 -1.03 -12.98 6.28
N ARG A 141 -2.15 -12.28 6.14
CA ARG A 141 -3.00 -12.39 4.95
C ARG A 141 -2.35 -11.65 3.79
N ILE A 142 -2.28 -12.31 2.62
CA ILE A 142 -1.74 -11.74 1.38
C ILE A 142 -2.79 -11.91 0.29
N PHE A 143 -3.33 -10.81 -0.26
CA PHE A 143 -4.29 -10.85 -1.37
C PHE A 143 -3.64 -10.86 -2.75
N SER A 144 -2.32 -10.68 -2.83
CA SER A 144 -1.57 -10.63 -4.10
C SER A 144 -1.13 -12.04 -4.52
N GLU A 145 -1.17 -12.33 -5.81
CA GLU A 145 -0.59 -13.57 -6.37
C GLU A 145 0.94 -13.47 -6.41
N VAL A 146 1.59 -13.81 -5.30
CA VAL A 146 3.06 -13.68 -5.14
C VAL A 146 3.87 -14.62 -6.02
N ASP A 147 3.28 -15.71 -6.50
CA ASP A 147 3.95 -16.70 -7.34
C ASP A 147 3.73 -16.50 -8.84
N ALA A 148 2.97 -15.46 -9.23
CA ALA A 148 2.66 -15.17 -10.64
C ALA A 148 3.92 -14.99 -11.49
N ALA A 149 4.95 -14.31 -10.96
CA ALA A 149 6.21 -14.12 -11.66
C ALA A 149 6.95 -15.45 -11.91
N LEU A 150 6.96 -16.36 -10.93
CA LEU A 150 7.57 -17.68 -11.05
C LEU A 150 6.83 -18.56 -12.06
N LYS A 151 5.48 -18.54 -12.01
CA LYS A 151 4.63 -19.24 -12.97
C LYS A 151 4.86 -18.73 -14.39
N ALA A 152 4.90 -17.41 -14.59
CA ALA A 152 5.14 -16.79 -15.89
C ALA A 152 6.52 -17.15 -16.48
N LYS A 153 7.50 -17.42 -15.61
CA LYS A 153 8.85 -17.87 -16.00
C LYS A 153 9.02 -19.39 -16.05
N GLN A 154 7.96 -20.16 -15.77
CA GLN A 154 7.98 -21.62 -15.65
C GLN A 154 9.02 -22.15 -14.64
N MET A 155 9.31 -21.38 -13.58
CA MET A 155 10.30 -21.74 -12.55
C MET A 155 9.68 -22.30 -11.27
N LYS A 156 8.35 -22.25 -11.13
CA LYS A 156 7.66 -22.60 -9.87
C LYS A 156 7.86 -24.08 -9.49
N SER A 157 7.81 -24.99 -10.46
CA SER A 157 8.02 -26.43 -10.25
C SER A 157 9.42 -26.71 -9.69
N ASP A 158 10.42 -26.10 -10.30
CA ASP A 158 11.83 -26.37 -10.00
C ASP A 158 12.18 -25.88 -8.60
N VAL A 159 11.66 -24.71 -8.22
CA VAL A 159 11.79 -24.16 -6.86
C VAL A 159 11.06 -25.06 -5.85
N ASP A 160 9.86 -25.54 -6.16
CA ASP A 160 9.11 -26.43 -5.26
C ASP A 160 9.78 -27.79 -5.07
N GLU A 161 10.42 -28.32 -6.11
CA GLU A 161 11.17 -29.57 -6.03
C GLU A 161 12.45 -29.41 -5.21
N TYR A 162 13.19 -28.32 -5.43
CA TYR A 162 14.38 -28.00 -4.66
C TYR A 162 14.06 -27.84 -3.17
N LEU A 163 13.01 -27.08 -2.82
CA LEU A 163 12.63 -26.85 -1.43
C LEU A 163 12.09 -28.10 -0.71
N LYS A 164 11.60 -29.11 -1.44
CA LYS A 164 11.20 -30.40 -0.85
C LYS A 164 12.39 -31.31 -0.56
N SER A 165 13.52 -31.09 -1.23
CA SER A 165 14.73 -31.91 -1.10
C SER A 165 15.80 -31.29 -0.19
N ALA A 166 15.62 -30.02 0.21
CA ALA A 166 16.41 -29.31 1.22
C ALA A 166 15.88 -29.54 2.64
#